data_AF-B1L3A0-F1
#
_entry.id   AF-B1L3A0-F1
#
_cell.length_a   1.000
_cell.length_b   1.000
_cell.length_c   1.000
_cell.angle_alpha   90.00
_cell.angle_beta   90.00
_cell.angle_gamma   90.00
#
_symmetry.space_group_name_H-M   'P 1'
#
loop_
_entity.id
_entity.type
_entity.pdbx_description
1 polymer ?
#
loop_
_entity_poly.entity_id
_entity_poly.type
_entity_poly.pdbx_seq_one_letter_code
_entity_poly.pdbx_strand_id
1 'polypeptide(L)'
;MLLEEVKSLLSEAGLSVAEHEDALVLIIEEEGKEVAVYMMADEEKRLVYVMASANPPITLGSATDLLKASWEIVDRGVPCKISLNEDIVLIEHDLDECHLSKESLLESIYFSVESMLYLMERLFRKP
;
A
#
# COMPACT_ATOMS: atom_id res chain seq x y z
N MET A 1 14.17 3.79 -15.97
CA MET A 1 13.33 4.52 -15.02
C MET A 1 12.77 3.46 -14.08
N LEU A 2 12.88 3.65 -12.78
CA LEU A 2 12.48 2.70 -11.75
C LEU A 2 11.01 2.28 -11.90
N LEU A 3 10.12 3.21 -12.27
CA LEU A 3 8.70 2.90 -12.48
C LEU A 3 8.47 1.91 -13.64
N GLU A 4 9.27 2.00 -14.71
CA GLU A 4 9.21 1.03 -15.83
C GLU A 4 9.73 -0.34 -15.42
N GLU A 5 10.74 -0.39 -14.55
CA GLU A 5 11.24 -1.63 -13.98
C GLU A 5 10.17 -2.30 -13.10
N VAL A 6 9.53 -1.54 -12.22
CA VAL A 6 8.37 -1.99 -11.42
C VAL A 6 7.28 -2.56 -12.33
N LYS A 7 6.92 -1.83 -13.39
CA LYS A 7 5.92 -2.29 -14.38
C LYS A 7 6.31 -3.62 -15.03
N SER A 8 7.59 -3.77 -15.40
CA SER A 8 8.11 -5.03 -15.97
C SER A 8 8.00 -6.18 -14.97
N LEU A 9 8.41 -5.97 -13.72
CA LEU A 9 8.34 -6.98 -12.66
C LEU A 9 6.90 -7.43 -12.38
N LEU A 10 5.95 -6.49 -12.38
CA LEU A 10 4.51 -6.79 -12.24
C LEU A 10 3.97 -7.59 -13.42
N SER A 11 4.34 -7.21 -14.64
CA SER A 11 3.96 -7.93 -15.85
C SER A 11 4.52 -9.36 -15.86
N GLU A 12 5.75 -9.56 -15.39
CA GLU A 12 6.36 -10.90 -15.23
C GLU A 12 5.64 -11.75 -14.18
N ALA A 13 5.10 -11.11 -13.14
CA ALA A 13 4.26 -11.75 -12.14
C ALA A 13 2.82 -12.02 -12.62
N GLY A 14 2.45 -11.56 -13.83
CA GLY A 14 1.09 -11.70 -14.37
C GLY A 14 0.09 -10.71 -13.80
N LEU A 15 0.54 -9.63 -13.15
CA LEU A 15 -0.31 -8.57 -12.64
C LEU A 15 -0.49 -7.47 -13.68
N SER A 16 -1.74 -7.17 -14.01
CA SER A 16 -2.09 -6.03 -14.86
C SER A 16 -2.34 -4.81 -14.01
N VAL A 17 -1.71 -3.69 -14.36
CA VAL A 17 -1.86 -2.41 -13.67
C VAL A 17 -2.37 -1.35 -14.64
N ALA A 18 -3.15 -0.41 -14.10
CA ALA A 18 -3.51 0.80 -14.80
C ALA A 18 -2.41 1.85 -14.61
N GLU A 19 -2.12 2.62 -15.65
CA GLU A 19 -1.25 3.79 -15.55
C GLU A 19 -2.10 5.04 -15.32
N HIS A 20 -1.77 5.81 -14.30
CA HIS A 20 -2.43 7.07 -14.01
C HIS A 20 -1.41 8.11 -13.57
N GLU A 21 -1.23 9.15 -14.39
CA GLU A 21 -0.18 10.18 -14.20
C GLU A 21 1.20 9.52 -14.07
N ASP A 22 1.82 9.61 -12.88
CA ASP A 22 3.14 9.08 -12.55
C ASP A 22 3.06 7.87 -11.60
N ALA A 23 1.93 7.16 -11.59
CA ALA A 23 1.67 5.99 -10.76
C ALA A 23 1.17 4.79 -11.55
N LEU A 24 1.57 3.60 -11.10
CA LEU A 24 0.94 2.34 -11.46
C LEU A 24 -0.10 1.98 -10.40
N VAL A 25 -1.31 1.65 -10.82
CA VAL A 25 -2.44 1.38 -9.93
C VAL A 25 -2.93 -0.06 -10.12
N LEU A 26 -3.05 -0.77 -9.02
CA LEU A 26 -3.64 -2.11 -8.94
C LEU A 26 -4.86 -2.05 -8.02
N ILE A 27 -5.99 -2.58 -8.47
CA ILE A 27 -7.20 -2.73 -7.65
C ILE A 27 -7.30 -4.18 -7.21
N ILE A 28 -7.42 -4.40 -5.89
CA ILE A 28 -7.60 -5.71 -5.29
C ILE A 28 -8.95 -5.75 -4.59
N GLU A 29 -9.79 -6.70 -4.99
CA GLU A 29 -11.08 -6.97 -4.37
C GLU A 29 -11.01 -8.27 -3.56
N GLU A 30 -11.31 -8.19 -2.27
CA GLU A 30 -11.32 -9.35 -1.37
C GLU A 30 -12.52 -9.27 -0.42
N GLU A 31 -13.37 -10.31 -0.44
CA GLU A 31 -14.59 -10.41 0.39
C GLU A 31 -15.53 -9.18 0.30
N GLY A 32 -15.60 -8.54 -0.87
CA GLY A 32 -16.42 -7.35 -1.10
C GLY A 32 -15.81 -6.05 -0.53
N LYS A 33 -14.56 -6.10 -0.07
CA LYS A 33 -13.72 -4.94 0.24
C LYS A 33 -12.82 -4.66 -0.97
N GLU A 34 -12.62 -3.40 -1.28
CA GLU A 34 -11.73 -2.99 -2.37
C GLU A 34 -10.55 -2.19 -1.80
N VAL A 35 -9.34 -2.51 -2.27
CA VAL A 35 -8.10 -1.83 -1.92
C VAL A 35 -7.42 -1.38 -3.21
N ALA A 36 -7.18 -0.07 -3.32
CA ALA A 36 -6.37 0.51 -4.37
C ALA A 36 -4.91 0.58 -3.93
N VAL A 37 -4.02 -0.03 -4.71
CA VAL A 37 -2.57 -0.01 -4.49
C VAL A 37 -1.92 0.86 -5.55
N TYR A 38 -1.22 1.90 -5.10
CA TYR A 38 -0.47 2.85 -5.92
C TYR A 38 1.02 2.55 -5.79
N MET A 39 1.70 2.49 -6.91
CA MET A 39 3.16 2.33 -6.97
C MET A 39 3.74 3.52 -7.71
N MET A 40 4.63 4.25 -7.04
CA MET A 40 5.30 5.44 -7.57
C MET A 40 6.81 5.29 -7.40
N ALA A 41 7.60 5.98 -8.22
CA ALA A 41 9.05 5.97 -8.09
C ALA A 41 9.59 7.40 -7.89
N ASP A 42 10.53 7.55 -6.96
CA ASP A 42 11.35 8.74 -6.79
C ASP A 42 12.76 8.44 -7.28
N GLU A 43 13.07 8.90 -8.50
CA GLU A 43 14.34 8.67 -9.17
C GLU A 43 15.52 9.39 -8.49
N GLU A 44 15.26 10.50 -7.78
CA GLU A 44 16.31 11.23 -7.05
C GLU A 44 16.74 10.46 -5.80
N LYS A 45 15.75 9.91 -5.07
CA LYS A 45 15.99 9.12 -3.86
C LYS A 45 16.25 7.64 -4.12
N ARG A 46 16.00 7.16 -5.35
CA ARG A 46 16.07 5.75 -5.75
C ARG A 46 15.14 4.86 -4.92
N LEU A 47 13.92 5.34 -4.71
CA LEU A 47 12.89 4.67 -3.93
C LEU A 47 11.66 4.36 -4.78
N VAL A 48 11.04 3.22 -4.51
CA VAL A 48 9.70 2.87 -4.99
C VAL A 48 8.76 2.89 -3.79
N TYR A 49 7.72 3.70 -3.87
CA TYR A 49 6.66 3.79 -2.87
C TYR A 49 5.52 2.87 -3.26
N VAL A 50 5.20 1.89 -2.41
CA VAL A 50 4.01 1.05 -2.51
C VAL A 50 3.00 1.52 -1.48
N MET A 51 1.84 2.01 -1.92
CA MET A 51 0.84 2.63 -1.05
C MET A 51 -0.52 1.97 -1.24
N ALA A 52 -1.15 1.49 -0.18
CA ALA A 52 -2.52 0.96 -0.22
C ALA A 52 -3.52 1.91 0.43
N SER A 53 -4.68 2.06 -0.21
CA SER A 53 -5.83 2.81 0.29
C SER A 53 -7.11 1.99 0.14
N ALA A 54 -8.00 2.08 1.13
CA ALA A 54 -9.31 1.44 1.04
C ALA A 54 -10.23 2.18 0.05
N ASN A 55 -11.14 1.43 -0.58
CA ASN A 55 -12.31 1.99 -1.26
C ASN A 55 -13.60 1.39 -0.64
N PRO A 56 -14.47 2.21 -0.01
CA PRO A 56 -14.32 3.65 0.21
C PRO A 56 -13.16 4.00 1.16
N PRO A 57 -12.55 5.20 1.05
CA PRO A 57 -11.45 5.63 1.91
C PRO A 57 -11.79 5.58 3.39
N ILE A 58 -10.84 5.10 4.20
CA ILE A 58 -10.93 5.18 5.66
C ILE A 58 -10.45 6.54 6.10
N THR A 59 -11.29 7.24 6.86
CA THR A 59 -10.91 8.46 7.59
C THR A 59 -10.80 8.17 9.08
N LEU A 60 -9.77 8.68 9.74
CA LEU A 60 -9.63 8.53 11.20
C LEU A 60 -10.19 9.74 11.94
N GLY A 61 -10.93 9.48 13.01
CA GLY A 61 -11.54 10.53 13.84
C GLY A 61 -10.59 11.14 14.89
N SER A 62 -9.41 10.57 15.11
CA SER A 62 -8.43 11.07 16.08
C SER A 62 -7.00 10.62 15.78
N ALA A 63 -6.01 11.44 16.17
CA ALA A 63 -4.60 11.08 16.09
C ALA A 63 -4.27 9.82 16.93
N THR A 64 -5.00 9.59 18.02
CA THR A 64 -4.83 8.38 18.85
C THR A 64 -5.30 7.11 18.16
N ASP A 65 -6.28 7.19 17.25
CA ASP A 65 -6.70 6.02 16.46
C ASP A 65 -5.63 5.64 15.43
N LEU A 66 -4.95 6.63 14.86
CA LEU A 66 -3.81 6.39 13.97
C LEU A 66 -2.68 5.68 14.72
N LEU A 67 -2.25 6.20 15.86
CA LEU A 67 -1.17 5.61 16.65
C LEU A 67 -1.50 4.15 17.07
N LYS A 68 -2.75 3.87 17.40
CA LYS A 68 -3.20 2.50 17.71
C LYS A 68 -3.13 1.58 16.49
N ALA A 69 -3.65 2.04 15.35
CA ALA A 69 -3.59 1.30 14.11
C ALA A 69 -2.13 1.01 13.72
N SER A 70 -1.24 2.01 13.82
CA SER A 70 0.19 1.86 13.52
C SER A 70 0.82 0.82 14.42
N TRP A 71 0.53 0.87 15.72
CA TRP A 71 1.08 -0.09 16.67
C TRP A 71 0.61 -1.53 16.39
N GLU A 72 -0.66 -1.73 16.04
CA GLU A 72 -1.20 -3.06 15.72
C GLU A 72 -0.58 -3.68 14.46
N ILE A 73 -0.29 -2.88 13.44
CA ILE A 73 0.42 -3.37 12.24
C ILE A 73 1.86 -3.77 12.59
N VAL A 74 2.55 -2.95 13.38
CA VAL A 74 3.91 -3.25 13.85
C VAL A 74 3.93 -4.52 14.72
N ASP A 75 2.96 -4.70 15.61
CA ASP A 75 2.84 -5.88 16.48
C ASP A 75 2.62 -7.17 15.67
N ARG A 76 2.02 -7.08 14.48
CA ARG A 76 1.90 -8.19 13.53
C ARG A 76 3.20 -8.51 12.80
N GLY A 77 4.26 -7.71 12.99
CA GLY A 77 5.55 -7.88 12.33
C GLY A 77 5.54 -7.50 10.86
N VAL A 78 4.55 -6.72 10.41
CA VAL A 78 4.43 -6.29 9.02
C VAL A 78 5.30 -5.03 8.81
N PRO A 79 6.19 -4.98 7.82
CA PRO A 79 7.15 -3.88 7.64
C PRO A 79 6.52 -2.61 7.03
N CYS A 80 5.24 -2.36 7.26
CA CYS A 80 4.53 -1.21 6.68
C CYS A 80 4.43 -0.03 7.66
N LYS A 81 4.38 1.18 7.11
CA LYS A 81 4.06 2.41 7.80
C LYS A 81 2.60 2.77 7.55
N ILE A 82 1.94 3.38 8.54
CA ILE A 82 0.67 4.07 8.31
C ILE A 82 0.93 5.56 8.20
N SER A 83 0.37 6.19 7.18
CA SER A 83 0.37 7.63 7.01
C SER A 83 -1.05 8.16 6.82
N LEU A 84 -1.16 9.49 6.82
CA LEU A 84 -2.37 10.20 6.46
C LEU A 84 -2.06 11.07 5.26
N ASN A 85 -2.91 10.98 4.23
CA ASN A 85 -2.99 11.98 3.18
C ASN A 85 -4.27 12.78 3.39
N GLU A 86 -4.12 14.05 3.77
CA GLU A 86 -5.17 14.86 4.38
C GLU A 86 -5.73 14.14 5.63
N ASP A 87 -6.85 13.43 5.49
CA ASP A 87 -7.46 12.61 6.54
C ASP A 87 -7.63 11.13 6.14
N ILE A 88 -7.18 10.74 4.95
CA ILE A 88 -7.28 9.38 4.41
C ILE A 88 -6.12 8.52 4.90
N VAL A 89 -6.44 7.34 5.42
CA VAL A 89 -5.44 6.34 5.82
C VAL A 89 -4.78 5.74 4.59
N LEU A 90 -3.45 5.76 4.60
CA LEU A 90 -2.61 5.04 3.66
C LEU A 90 -1.71 4.07 4.42
N ILE A 91 -1.51 2.89 3.84
CA ILE A 91 -0.43 1.97 4.23
C ILE A 91 0.70 2.14 3.23
N GLU A 92 1.88 2.48 3.69
CA GLU A 92 3.06 2.75 2.87
C GLU A 92 4.13 1.69 3.13
N HIS A 93 4.79 1.25 2.07
CA HIS A 93 6.01 0.48 2.14
C HIS A 93 7.02 1.03 1.12
N ASP A 94 8.23 1.33 1.60
CA ASP A 94 9.28 1.95 0.81
C ASP A 94 10.29 0.87 0.39
N LEU A 95 10.51 0.73 -0.91
CA LEU A 95 11.49 -0.17 -1.48
C LEU A 95 12.68 0.62 -2.03
N ASP A 96 13.87 0.35 -1.51
CA ASP A 96 15.13 0.84 -2.07
C ASP A 96 15.45 0.10 -3.38
N GLU A 97 15.92 0.82 -4.40
CA GLU A 97 16.40 0.27 -5.68
C GLU A 97 17.32 -0.95 -5.47
N CYS A 98 18.20 -0.94 -4.47
CA CYS A 98 19.12 -2.05 -4.20
C CYS A 98 18.43 -3.35 -3.78
N HIS A 99 17.18 -3.27 -3.31
CA HIS A 99 16.38 -4.39 -2.86
C HIS A 99 15.15 -4.62 -3.76
N LEU A 100 15.03 -3.89 -4.87
CA LEU A 100 13.93 -4.05 -5.81
C LEU A 100 14.09 -5.37 -6.58
N SER A 101 13.19 -6.31 -6.29
CA SER A 101 13.03 -7.56 -7.03
C SER A 101 11.55 -7.84 -7.20
N LYS A 102 11.22 -8.81 -8.06
CA LYS A 102 9.84 -9.25 -8.21
C LYS A 102 9.26 -9.72 -6.86
N GLU A 103 10.02 -10.50 -6.12
CA GLU A 103 9.61 -11.06 -4.83
C GLU A 103 9.39 -9.96 -3.79
N SER A 104 10.32 -9.01 -3.63
CA SER A 104 10.16 -7.93 -2.65
C SER A 104 9.04 -6.96 -3.02
N LEU A 105 8.81 -6.73 -4.31
CA LEU A 105 7.68 -5.94 -4.79
C LEU A 105 6.34 -6.61 -4.50
N LEU A 106 6.21 -7.90 -4.81
CA LEU A 106 4.98 -8.66 -4.52
C LEU A 106 4.72 -8.77 -3.02
N GLU A 107 5.76 -8.98 -2.22
CA GLU A 107 5.68 -9.00 -0.76
C GLU A 107 5.21 -7.64 -0.22
N SER A 108 5.73 -6.54 -0.76
CA SER A 108 5.32 -5.17 -0.40
C SER A 108 3.84 -4.90 -0.69
N ILE A 109 3.38 -5.31 -1.87
CA ILE A 109 1.97 -5.18 -2.26
C ILE A 109 1.10 -6.01 -1.32
N TYR A 110 1.46 -7.27 -1.11
CA TYR A 110 0.72 -8.18 -0.23
C TYR A 110 0.59 -7.61 1.18
N PHE A 111 1.70 -7.19 1.79
CA PHE A 111 1.68 -6.65 3.16
C PHE A 111 0.90 -5.34 3.27
N SER A 112 0.99 -4.47 2.27
CA SER A 112 0.22 -3.22 2.24
C SER A 112 -1.28 -3.49 2.16
N VAL A 113 -1.69 -4.46 1.35
CA VAL A 113 -3.08 -4.87 1.16
C VAL A 113 -3.62 -5.58 2.39
N GLU A 114 -2.91 -6.58 2.92
CA GLU A 114 -3.31 -7.32 4.13
C GLU A 114 -3.47 -6.38 5.33
N SER A 115 -2.57 -5.40 5.44
CA SER A 115 -2.64 -4.34 6.44
C SER A 115 -3.89 -3.48 6.27
N MET A 116 -4.19 -3.04 5.04
CA MET A 116 -5.37 -2.23 4.77
C MET A 116 -6.67 -3.01 5.03
N LEU A 117 -6.77 -4.26 4.58
CA LEU A 117 -7.92 -5.13 4.82
C LEU A 117 -8.17 -5.33 6.32
N TYR A 118 -7.12 -5.54 7.10
CA TYR A 118 -7.22 -5.60 8.56
C TYR A 118 -7.79 -4.32 9.17
N LEU A 119 -7.31 -3.15 8.73
CA LEU A 119 -7.84 -1.88 9.22
C LEU A 119 -9.29 -1.66 8.80
N MET A 120 -9.67 -2.04 7.58
CA MET A 120 -11.06 -2.01 7.12
C MET A 120 -11.95 -2.83 8.05
N GLU A 121 -11.54 -4.04 8.42
CA GLU A 121 -12.32 -4.87 9.36
C GLU A 121 -12.44 -4.24 10.74
N ARG A 122 -11.35 -3.68 11.26
CA ARG A 122 -11.33 -3.10 12.60
C ARG A 122 -12.17 -1.83 12.68
N LEU A 123 -12.08 -0.97 11.66
CA LEU A 123 -12.62 0.38 11.68
C LEU A 123 -14.03 0.47 11.10
N PHE A 124 -14.40 -0.37 10.13
CA PHE A 124 -15.78 -0.45 9.64
C PHE A 124 -16.73 -1.21 10.57
N ARG A 125 -16.20 -1.98 11.54
CA ARG A 125 -16.99 -2.60 12.62
C ARG A 125 -17.30 -1.67 13.79
N LYS A 126 -17.43 -0.35 13.58
CA LYS A 126 -18.02 0.52 14.61
C LYS A 126 -19.56 0.40 14.54
N PRO A 127 -20.24 -0.08 15.61
CA PRO A 127 -21.70 -0.13 15.68
C PRO A 127 -22.34 1.26 15.68
#